data_AF-A0AA37A7W3-F1
#
_entry.id   AF-A0AA37A7W3-F1
#
_cell.length_a   1.000
_cell.length_b   1.000
_cell.length_c   1.000
_cell.angle_alpha   90.00
_cell.angle_beta   90.00
_cell.angle_gamma   90.00
#
_symmetry.space_group_name_H-M   'P 1'
#
loop_
_entity.id
_entity.type
_entity.pdbx_description
1 polymer ?
#
loop_
_entity_poly.entity_id
_entity_poly.type
_entity_poly.pdbx_seq_one_letter_code
_entity_poly.pdbx_strand_id
1 'polypeptide(L)'
;MESRVPFLDRADMKTLIDRRVDAMVAAGLLEEVGQLLESGLPREATALQAIGYKEFLGVLDGTATVEEAVAEVKLRSRQYAKRQLTWLRRNPDIHWIWWEKDRDFARALQVSTEILAAAGVF
;
A
#
# COMPACT_ATOMS: atom_id res chain seq x y z
N MET A 1 32.80 -2.54 5.14
CA MET A 1 31.92 -3.56 4.55
C MET A 1 30.50 -3.14 4.89
N GLU A 2 29.94 -2.23 4.08
CA GLU A 2 28.62 -1.62 4.31
C GLU A 2 27.53 -2.67 4.11
N SER A 3 26.85 -3.03 5.20
CA SER A 3 25.65 -3.85 5.18
C SER A 3 24.50 -3.04 4.58
N ARG A 4 24.30 -3.17 3.26
CA ARG A 4 23.05 -2.75 2.60
C ARG A 4 21.92 -3.62 3.10
N VAL A 5 21.17 -3.12 4.09
CA VAL A 5 19.96 -3.77 4.60
C VAL A 5 18.88 -3.73 3.50
N PRO A 6 18.30 -4.88 3.08
CA PRO A 6 17.48 -4.94 1.86
C PRO A 6 16.04 -4.54 2.14
N PHE A 7 15.83 -3.27 2.49
CA PHE A 7 14.58 -2.54 2.20
C PHE A 7 14.76 -1.03 2.04
N LEU A 8 16.00 -0.56 1.91
CA LEU A 8 16.26 0.86 1.72
C LEU A 8 15.93 1.38 0.32
N ASP A 9 15.79 0.50 -0.69
CA ASP A 9 15.55 0.97 -2.05
C ASP A 9 14.08 1.37 -2.25
N ARG A 10 13.86 2.68 -2.28
CA ARG A 10 12.56 3.26 -2.61
C ARG A 10 12.04 2.81 -3.97
N ALA A 11 12.92 2.34 -4.87
CA ALA A 11 12.52 1.82 -6.18
C ALA A 11 11.68 0.55 -6.04
N ASP A 12 12.12 -0.44 -5.26
CA ASP A 12 11.43 -1.74 -5.12
C ASP A 12 10.02 -1.59 -4.56
N MET A 13 9.86 -0.77 -3.51
CA MET A 13 8.55 -0.51 -2.93
C MET A 13 7.60 0.16 -3.94
N LYS A 14 8.10 1.12 -4.74
CA LYS A 14 7.28 1.76 -5.76
C LYS A 14 6.85 0.77 -6.84
N THR A 15 7.77 -0.09 -7.30
CA THR A 15 7.46 -1.14 -8.29
C THR A 15 6.41 -2.11 -7.77
N LEU A 16 6.48 -2.53 -6.49
CA LEU A 16 5.47 -3.40 -5.89
C LEU A 16 4.10 -2.71 -5.78
N ILE A 17 4.08 -1.43 -5.39
CA ILE A 17 2.84 -0.64 -5.35
C ILE A 17 2.22 -0.54 -6.74
N ASP A 18 3.03 -0.21 -7.75
CA ASP A 18 2.55 -0.04 -9.12
C ASP A 18 1.98 -1.36 -9.68
N ARG A 19 2.70 -2.48 -9.50
CA ARG A 19 2.22 -3.82 -9.87
C ARG A 19 0.93 -4.20 -9.16
N ARG A 20 0.78 -3.84 -7.89
CA ARG A 20 -0.46 -4.10 -7.15
C ARG A 20 -1.63 -3.31 -7.74
N VAL A 21 -1.42 -2.04 -8.08
CA VAL A 21 -2.46 -1.22 -8.74
C VAL A 21 -2.83 -1.83 -10.08
N ASP A 22 -1.85 -2.23 -10.89
CA ASP A 22 -2.12 -2.89 -12.17
C ASP A 22 -2.94 -4.17 -12.00
N ALA A 23 -2.64 -4.97 -10.98
CA ALA A 23 -3.41 -6.17 -10.65
C ALA A 23 -4.84 -5.85 -10.20
N MET A 24 -5.07 -4.79 -9.44
CA MET A 24 -6.42 -4.35 -9.04
C MET A 24 -7.25 -3.93 -10.25
N VAL A 25 -6.65 -3.19 -11.19
CA VAL A 25 -7.31 -2.76 -12.43
C VAL A 25 -7.66 -3.98 -13.28
N ALA A 26 -6.72 -4.90 -13.46
CA ALA A 26 -6.95 -6.15 -14.20
C ALA A 26 -8.02 -7.05 -13.56
N ALA A 27 -8.22 -6.94 -12.24
CA ALA A 27 -9.25 -7.66 -11.51
C ALA A 27 -10.64 -6.98 -11.57
N GLY A 28 -10.76 -5.83 -12.23
CA GLY A 28 -12.05 -5.15 -12.43
C GLY A 28 -12.36 -4.06 -11.41
N LEU A 29 -11.37 -3.23 -11.03
CA LEU A 29 -11.58 -2.14 -10.07
C LEU A 29 -12.65 -1.12 -10.53
N LEU A 30 -12.75 -0.82 -11.83
CA LEU A 30 -13.75 0.11 -12.35
C LEU A 30 -15.17 -0.45 -12.18
N GLU A 31 -15.32 -1.73 -12.51
CA GLU A 31 -16.56 -2.48 -12.39
C GLU A 31 -17.00 -2.56 -10.92
N GLU A 32 -16.06 -2.84 -10.00
CA GLU A 32 -16.32 -2.85 -8.57
C GLU A 32 -16.84 -1.48 -8.06
N VAL A 33 -16.22 -0.38 -8.48
CA VAL A 33 -16.67 0.97 -8.11
C VAL A 33 -18.09 1.26 -8.63
N GLY A 34 -18.37 0.85 -9.88
CA GLY A 34 -19.71 0.99 -10.47
C GLY A 34 -20.77 0.19 -9.70
N GLN A 35 -20.49 -1.07 -9.39
CA GLN A 35 -21.37 -1.95 -8.62
C GLN A 35 -21.66 -1.39 -7.21
N LEU A 36 -20.67 -0.77 -6.57
CA LEU A 36 -20.87 -0.13 -5.27
C LEU A 36 -21.85 1.04 -5.36
N LEU A 37 -21.78 1.88 -6.39
CA LEU A 37 -22.75 2.96 -6.61
C LEU A 37 -24.14 2.40 -6.91
N GLU A 38 -24.24 1.37 -7.74
CA GLU A 38 -25.51 0.70 -8.06
C GLU A 38 -26.16 0.06 -6.83
N SER A 39 -25.36 -0.42 -5.87
CA SER A 39 -25.84 -0.95 -4.59
C SER A 39 -26.44 0.13 -3.66
N GLY A 40 -26.36 1.40 -4.05
CA GLY A 40 -26.87 2.54 -3.29
C GLY A 40 -25.86 3.16 -2.33
N LEU A 41 -24.57 2.79 -2.42
CA LEU A 41 -23.52 3.43 -1.63
C LEU A 41 -23.37 4.90 -2.07
N PRO A 42 -23.54 5.89 -1.17
CA PRO A 42 -23.39 7.29 -1.53
C PRO A 42 -21.97 7.60 -1.98
N ARG A 43 -21.81 8.47 -2.98
CA ARG A 43 -20.51 8.88 -3.53
C ARG A 43 -19.58 9.50 -2.48
N GLU A 44 -20.18 10.19 -1.52
CA GLU A 44 -19.51 10.86 -0.41
C GLU A 44 -19.16 9.89 0.73
N ALA A 45 -19.56 8.62 0.63
CA ALA A 45 -19.23 7.61 1.63
C ALA A 45 -17.72 7.51 1.80
N THR A 46 -17.27 7.42 3.06
CA THR A 46 -15.84 7.35 3.40
C THR A 46 -15.12 6.21 2.68
N ALA A 47 -15.81 5.09 2.44
CA ALA A 47 -15.27 3.96 1.68
C ALA A 47 -14.87 4.36 0.24
N LEU A 48 -15.71 5.13 -0.46
CA LEU A 48 -15.43 5.60 -1.82
C LEU A 48 -14.42 6.75 -1.89
N GLN A 49 -14.07 7.35 -0.74
CA GLN A 49 -13.01 8.34 -0.65
C GLN A 49 -11.61 7.71 -0.50
N ALA A 50 -11.52 6.38 -0.39
CA ALA A 50 -10.25 5.68 -0.36
C ALA A 50 -9.48 5.81 -1.69
N ILE A 51 -8.15 5.79 -1.60
CA ILE A 51 -7.26 5.79 -2.77
C ILE A 51 -7.56 4.54 -3.60
N GLY A 52 -7.77 4.70 -4.91
CA GLY A 52 -8.31 3.68 -5.80
C GLY A 52 -9.72 4.07 -6.22
N TYR A 53 -10.66 3.99 -5.28
CA TYR A 53 -12.08 4.23 -5.53
C TYR A 53 -12.35 5.67 -5.97
N LYS A 54 -11.76 6.64 -5.27
CA LYS A 54 -12.00 8.06 -5.55
C LYS A 54 -11.57 8.47 -6.96
N GLU A 55 -10.44 7.96 -7.42
CA GLU A 55 -9.91 8.26 -8.75
C GLU A 55 -10.79 7.62 -9.85
N PHE A 56 -11.31 6.41 -9.60
CA PHE A 56 -12.20 5.72 -10.54
C PHE A 56 -13.63 6.28 -10.57
N LEU A 57 -14.09 6.96 -9.52
CA LEU A 57 -15.32 7.77 -9.62
C LEU A 57 -15.21 8.83 -10.71
N GLY A 58 -14.05 9.48 -10.85
CA GLY A 58 -13.81 10.47 -11.89
C GLY A 58 -13.94 9.90 -13.32
N VAL A 59 -13.61 8.61 -13.49
CA VAL A 59 -13.81 7.88 -14.76
C VAL A 59 -15.29 7.66 -15.04
N LEU A 60 -16.04 7.21 -14.03
CA LEU A 60 -17.50 7.04 -14.15
C LEU A 60 -18.22 8.37 -14.42
N ASP A 61 -17.67 9.47 -13.95
CA ASP A 61 -18.19 10.82 -14.18
C ASP A 61 -17.73 11.44 -15.51
N GLY A 62 -16.88 10.75 -16.27
CA GLY A 62 -16.33 11.24 -17.55
C GLY A 62 -15.35 12.40 -17.41
N THR A 63 -14.82 12.63 -16.20
CA THR A 63 -13.88 13.73 -15.88
C THR A 63 -12.41 13.31 -15.96
N ALA A 64 -12.14 12.01 -16.09
CA ALA A 64 -10.80 11.44 -16.26
C ALA A 64 -10.88 10.18 -17.13
N THR A 65 -9.79 9.82 -17.82
CA THR A 65 -9.66 8.52 -18.47
C THR A 65 -9.24 7.44 -17.47
N VAL A 66 -9.38 6.16 -17.86
CA VAL A 66 -8.90 5.03 -17.06
C VAL A 66 -7.40 5.15 -16.82
N GLU A 67 -6.63 5.51 -17.85
CA GLU A 67 -5.17 5.65 -17.76
C GLU A 67 -4.75 6.75 -16.78
N GLU A 68 -5.45 7.88 -16.80
CA GLU A 68 -5.23 9.00 -15.87
C GLU A 68 -5.55 8.58 -14.43
N ALA A 69 -6.68 7.90 -14.22
CA ALA A 69 -7.05 7.38 -12.90
C ALA A 69 -6.01 6.38 -12.39
N VAL A 70 -5.56 5.44 -13.22
CA VAL A 70 -4.51 4.47 -12.84
C VAL A 70 -3.21 5.17 -12.46
N ALA A 71 -2.77 6.15 -13.25
CA ALA A 71 -1.57 6.92 -12.96
C ALA A 71 -1.67 7.66 -11.60
N GLU A 72 -2.84 8.25 -11.32
CA GLU A 72 -3.09 8.97 -10.08
C GLU A 72 -3.17 8.02 -8.87
N VAL A 73 -3.80 6.85 -8.99
CA VAL A 73 -3.84 5.84 -7.93
C VAL A 73 -2.43 5.36 -7.58
N LYS A 74 -1.58 5.11 -8.59
CA LYS A 74 -0.17 4.76 -8.36
C LYS A 74 0.57 5.88 -7.64
N LEU A 75 0.40 7.13 -8.08
CA LEU A 75 1.02 8.30 -7.44
C LEU A 75 0.61 8.45 -5.98
N ARG A 76 -0.69 8.46 -5.70
CA ARG A 76 -1.24 8.61 -4.35
C ARG A 76 -0.87 7.47 -3.44
N SER A 77 -0.87 6.23 -3.94
CA SER A 77 -0.44 5.05 -3.18
C SER A 77 1.03 5.16 -2.74
N ARG A 78 1.92 5.61 -3.63
CA ARG A 78 3.34 5.84 -3.28
C ARG A 78 3.51 6.97 -2.26
N GLN A 79 2.76 8.06 -2.41
CA GLN A 79 2.79 9.16 -1.45
C GLN A 79 2.25 8.73 -0.08
N TYR A 80 1.19 7.93 -0.05
CA TYR A 80 0.62 7.38 1.17
C TYR A 80 1.61 6.46 1.87
N ALA A 81 2.24 5.52 1.14
CA ALA A 81 3.29 4.67 1.70
C ALA A 81 4.46 5.49 2.28
N LYS A 82 4.89 6.56 1.59
CA LYS A 82 5.89 7.49 2.13
C LYS A 82 5.43 8.14 3.44
N ARG A 83 4.19 8.64 3.50
CA ARG A 83 3.64 9.25 4.72
C ARG A 83 3.57 8.26 5.88
N GLN A 84 3.14 7.03 5.62
CA GLN A 84 3.12 5.93 6.59
C GLN A 84 4.53 5.68 7.16
N LEU A 85 5.53 5.50 6.30
CA LEU A 85 6.91 5.30 6.73
C LEU A 85 7.47 6.51 7.52
N THR A 86 7.17 7.74 7.08
CA THR A 86 7.59 8.93 7.82
C THR A 86 6.96 9.00 9.20
N TRP A 87 5.68 8.64 9.34
CA TRP A 87 4.99 8.64 10.62
C TRP A 87 5.53 7.54 11.55
N LEU A 88 5.67 6.31 11.06
CA LEU A 88 6.21 5.19 11.83
C LEU A 88 7.64 5.45 12.32
N ARG A 89 8.51 6.05 11.49
CA ARG A 89 9.90 6.37 11.87
C ARG A 89 10.03 7.38 13.03
N ARG A 90 8.96 8.08 13.38
CA ARG A 90 8.98 9.02 14.52
C ARG A 90 8.85 8.31 15.86
N ASN A 91 8.38 7.07 15.88
CA ASN A 91 8.25 6.29 17.11
C ASN A 91 9.52 5.45 17.32
N PRO A 92 10.34 5.75 18.34
CA PRO A 92 11.55 4.99 18.64
C PRO A 92 11.28 3.58 19.17
N ASP A 93 10.06 3.32 19.67
CA ASP A 93 9.67 2.02 20.23
C ASP A 93 9.28 1.00 19.14
N ILE A 94 9.27 1.41 17.86
CA ILE A 94 8.99 0.51 16.75
C ILE A 94 10.23 -0.32 16.41
N HIS A 95 10.09 -1.64 16.57
CA HIS A 95 11.07 -2.61 16.08
C HIS A 95 10.74 -3.00 14.64
N TRP A 96 11.67 -2.72 13.72
CA TRP A 96 11.48 -2.96 12.30
C TRP A 96 11.91 -4.38 11.91
N ILE A 97 11.01 -5.11 11.25
CA ILE A 97 11.32 -6.39 10.61
C ILE A 97 11.36 -6.14 9.10
N TRP A 98 12.55 -6.26 8.53
CA TRP A 98 12.79 -6.08 7.11
C TRP A 98 12.83 -7.43 6.43
N TRP A 99 11.89 -7.69 5.53
CA TRP A 99 12.03 -8.72 4.48
C TRP A 99 13.24 -8.43 3.61
N GLU A 100 13.84 -9.48 3.06
CA GLU A 100 14.81 -9.34 1.98
C GLU A 100 14.09 -9.43 0.63
N LYS A 101 14.81 -9.70 -0.46
CA LYS A 101 14.23 -9.80 -1.81
C LYS A 101 13.10 -10.84 -1.87
N ASP A 102 13.22 -11.90 -1.08
CA ASP A 102 12.23 -12.96 -0.93
C ASP A 102 11.54 -12.90 0.44
N ARG A 103 10.26 -13.25 0.47
CA ARG A 103 9.49 -13.31 1.71
C ARG A 103 9.83 -14.58 2.47
N ASP A 104 10.51 -14.44 3.60
CA ASP A 104 10.82 -15.53 4.53
C ASP A 104 10.07 -15.36 5.86
N PHE A 105 8.92 -16.04 5.97
CA PHE A 105 8.08 -15.97 7.17
C PHE A 105 8.75 -16.63 8.38
N ALA A 106 9.59 -17.65 8.17
CA ALA A 106 10.29 -18.31 9.25
C ALA A 106 11.32 -17.36 9.87
N ARG A 107 12.04 -16.60 9.03
CA ARG A 107 12.95 -15.56 9.49
C ARG A 107 12.21 -14.45 10.23
N ALA A 108 11.08 -13.98 9.71
CA ALA A 108 10.28 -12.95 10.37
C ALA A 108 9.80 -13.39 11.77
N LEU A 109 9.34 -14.64 11.89
CA LEU A 109 8.94 -15.24 13.17
C LEU A 109 10.13 -15.30 14.15
N GLN A 110 11.28 -15.77 13.69
CA GLN A 110 12.49 -15.82 14.50
C GLN A 110 12.88 -14.43 15.02
N VAL A 111 12.95 -13.43 14.14
CA VAL A 111 13.31 -12.04 14.51
C VAL A 111 12.31 -11.46 15.51
N SER A 112 11.00 -11.67 15.30
CA SER A 112 9.99 -11.20 16.25
C SER A 112 10.16 -11.84 17.64
N THR A 113 10.53 -13.11 17.70
CA THR A 113 10.76 -13.82 18.96
C THR A 113 11.99 -13.29 19.68
N GLU A 114 13.08 -13.05 18.95
CA GLU A 114 14.32 -12.45 19.48
C GLU A 114 14.07 -11.05 20.08
N ILE A 115 13.27 -10.21 19.40
CA ILE A 115 12.88 -8.88 19.89
C ILE A 115 12.11 -8.99 21.21
N LEU A 116 11.10 -9.86 21.26
CA LEU A 116 10.24 -10.01 22.43
C LEU A 116 10.99 -10.59 23.64
N ALA A 117 11.88 -11.56 23.41
CA ALA A 117 12.75 -12.12 24.44
C ALA A 117 13.73 -11.06 25.00
N ALA A 118 14.34 -10.25 24.12
CA ALA A 118 15.21 -9.15 24.54
C ALA A 118 14.47 -8.06 25.34
N ALA A 119 13.17 -7.89 25.10
CA ALA A 119 12.29 -7.00 25.84
C ALA A 119 11.77 -7.60 27.16
N GLY A 120 12.11 -8.85 27.49
CA GLY A 120 11.69 -9.52 28.73
C GLY A 120 10.21 -9.87 28.79
N VAL A 121 9.57 -10.06 27.63
CA VAL A 121 8.14 -10.41 27.52
C VAL A 121 7.89 -11.88 27.92
N PHE A 122 8.93 -12.72 27.83
CA PHE A 122 8.89 -14.14 28.20
C PHE A 122 10.14 -14.52 28.98
#